data_AF-A0A2P4Y3K3-F1
#
_entry.id   AF-A0A2P4Y3K3-F1
#
_cell.length_a   1.000
_cell.length_b   1.000
_cell.length_c   1.000
_cell.angle_alpha   90.00
_cell.angle_beta   90.00
_cell.angle_gamma   90.00
#
_symmetry.space_group_name_H-M   'P 1'
#
loop_
_entity.id
_entity.type
_entity.pdbx_description
1 polymer ?
#
loop_
_entity_poly.entity_id
_entity_poly.type
_entity_poly.pdbx_seq_one_letter_code
_entity_poly.pdbx_strand_id
1 'polypeptide(L)'
;MKKEDYGQVPRYLNQVKDEIERENSMIEEFVRQNHNIMEEDSRDRVEPMDEDERLALVDALKSKWDHVNAKYQKLCHNVVFDTLGKVRRKETFEKELTQLEKDIQLLEKGHVVISQKNDWY
;
A
#
# COMPACT_ATOMS: atom_id res chain seq x y z
N MET A 1 26.82 44.60 44.56
CA MET A 1 26.73 44.89 43.11
C MET A 1 25.45 44.27 42.57
N LYS A 2 24.45 45.07 42.24
CA LYS A 2 23.29 44.65 41.43
C LYS A 2 23.57 45.15 40.01
N LYS A 3 23.60 44.26 39.01
CA LYS A 3 23.76 44.66 37.61
C LYS A 3 22.48 45.37 37.18
N GLU A 4 22.60 46.55 36.57
CA GLU A 4 21.50 47.41 36.13
C GLU A 4 20.52 46.71 35.16
N ASP A 5 21.00 45.69 34.44
CA ASP A 5 20.25 45.02 33.37
C ASP A 5 19.47 43.77 33.84
N TYR A 6 19.38 43.54 35.15
CA TYR A 6 18.70 42.35 35.67
C TYR A 6 17.18 42.46 35.48
N GLY A 7 16.62 41.63 34.60
CA GLY A 7 15.20 41.60 34.27
C GLY A 7 14.82 42.32 32.97
N GLN A 8 15.78 42.93 32.25
CA GLN A 8 15.52 43.47 30.92
C GLN A 8 15.80 42.43 29.84
N VAL A 9 14.88 42.30 28.88
CA VAL A 9 15.01 41.41 27.72
C VAL A 9 16.11 41.96 26.81
N PRO A 10 17.22 41.23 26.60
CA PRO A 10 18.30 41.69 25.73
C PRO A 10 17.84 41.90 24.29
N ARG A 11 18.33 42.97 23.64
CA ARG A 11 17.95 43.34 22.26
C ARG A 11 18.16 42.22 21.23
N TYR A 12 19.14 41.35 21.44
CA TYR A 12 19.42 40.23 20.53
C TYR A 12 18.29 39.19 20.51
N LEU A 13 17.50 39.04 21.59
CA LEU A 13 16.39 38.09 21.61
C LEU A 13 15.25 38.49 20.67
N ASN A 14 15.03 39.80 20.46
CA ASN A 14 14.04 40.27 19.50
C ASN A 14 14.50 39.98 18.05
N GLN A 15 15.79 40.15 17.76
CA GLN A 15 16.36 39.84 16.44
C GLN A 15 16.25 38.34 16.12
N VAL A 16 16.56 37.49 17.11
CA VAL A 16 16.42 36.03 16.97
C VAL A 16 14.96 35.63 16.77
N LYS A 17 14.02 36.29 17.45
CA LYS A 17 12.58 36.04 17.27
C LYS A 17 12.12 36.39 15.85
N ASP A 18 12.52 37.54 15.33
CA ASP A 18 12.19 37.98 13.97
C ASP A 18 12.84 37.10 12.88
N GLU A 19 13.97 36.46 13.20
CA GLU A 19 14.63 35.49 12.33
C GLU A 19 13.88 34.14 12.32
N ILE A 20 13.52 33.63 13.50
CA ILE A 20 12.72 32.40 13.65
C ILE A 20 11.36 32.54 12.95
N GLU A 21 10.71 33.69 13.08
CA GLU A 21 9.39 33.92 12.49
C GLU A 21 9.45 33.95 10.95
N ARG A 22 10.53 34.50 10.38
CA ARG A 22 10.78 34.46 8.93
C ARG A 22 11.15 33.07 8.43
N GLU A 23 11.93 32.31 9.18
CA GLU A 23 12.27 30.94 8.79
C GLU A 23 11.02 30.05 8.81
N ASN A 24 10.18 30.16 9.84
CA ASN A 24 8.93 29.43 9.94
C ASN A 24 7.97 29.75 8.80
N SER A 25 7.85 31.02 8.39
CA SER A 25 6.97 31.39 7.27
C SER A 25 7.46 30.85 5.93
N MET A 26 8.77 30.84 5.69
CA MET A 26 9.36 30.22 4.50
C MET A 26 9.15 28.71 4.47
N ILE A 27 9.30 28.02 5.61
CA ILE A 27 9.03 26.58 5.71
C ILE A 27 7.54 26.30 5.46
N GLU A 28 6.64 27.10 6.02
CA GLU A 28 5.20 26.92 5.83
C GLU A 28 4.79 27.12 4.36
N GLU A 29 5.36 28.11 3.68
CA GLU A 29 5.12 28.37 2.26
C GLU A 29 5.66 27.23 1.38
N PHE A 30 6.85 26.72 1.68
CA PHE A 30 7.45 25.58 0.98
C PHE A 30 6.63 24.30 1.17
N VAL A 31 6.19 24.02 2.40
CA VAL A 31 5.31 22.89 2.71
C VAL A 31 3.98 23.03 1.96
N ARG A 32 3.38 24.22 1.93
CA ARG A 32 2.11 24.48 1.24
C ARG A 32 2.23 24.29 -0.28
N GLN A 33 3.32 24.76 -0.89
CA GLN A 33 3.57 24.57 -2.32
C GLN A 33 3.81 23.09 -2.67
N ASN A 34 4.56 22.36 -1.84
CA ASN A 34 4.76 20.92 -2.05
C ASN A 34 3.51 20.08 -1.77
N HIS A 35 2.67 20.48 -0.80
CA HIS A 35 1.43 19.77 -0.48
C HIS A 35 0.46 19.77 -1.67
N ASN A 36 0.37 20.88 -2.41
CA ASN A 36 -0.47 20.96 -3.61
C ASN A 36 0.05 20.05 -4.75
N ILE A 37 1.37 19.89 -4.89
CA ILE A 37 1.97 19.03 -5.92
C ILE A 37 1.76 17.55 -5.56
N MET A 38 1.90 17.19 -4.27
CA MET A 38 1.67 15.82 -3.81
C MET A 38 0.19 15.44 -3.86
N GLU A 39 -0.73 16.36 -3.57
CA GLU A 39 -2.17 16.10 -3.68
C GLU A 39 -2.62 15.89 -5.11
N GLU A 40 -2.00 16.55 -6.09
CA GLU A 40 -2.40 16.45 -7.50
C GLU A 40 -1.88 15.18 -8.18
N ASP A 41 -0.69 14.70 -7.80
CA ASP A 41 -0.12 13.41 -8.25
C ASP A 41 -0.74 12.21 -7.50
N SER A 42 -1.34 12.45 -6.32
CA SER A 42 -2.10 11.45 -5.55
C SER A 42 -3.56 11.32 -5.99
N ARG A 43 -3.98 11.99 -7.07
CA ARG A 43 -5.32 11.85 -7.67
C ARG A 43 -5.46 10.66 -8.62
N ASP A 44 -4.54 9.70 -8.59
CA ASP A 44 -4.94 8.31 -8.84
C ASP A 44 -5.99 7.99 -7.78
N ARG A 45 -7.26 8.03 -8.17
CA ARG A 45 -8.42 7.92 -7.27
C ARG A 45 -8.34 6.60 -6.53
N VAL A 46 -7.76 6.64 -5.34
CA VAL A 46 -7.65 5.50 -4.45
C VAL A 46 -8.98 5.35 -3.71
N GLU A 47 -9.96 4.75 -4.37
CA GLU A 47 -11.22 4.43 -3.70
C GLU A 47 -11.02 3.14 -2.88
N PRO A 48 -11.37 3.14 -1.58
CA PRO A 48 -11.41 1.90 -0.80
C PRO A 48 -12.46 0.99 -1.44
N MET A 49 -12.08 -0.26 -1.74
CA MET A 49 -13.03 -1.25 -2.25
C MET A 49 -14.15 -1.46 -1.22
N ASP A 50 -15.38 -1.57 -1.70
CA ASP A 50 -16.52 -1.86 -0.83
C ASP A 50 -16.34 -3.22 -0.13
N GLU A 51 -16.78 -3.31 1.12
CA GLU A 51 -16.53 -4.48 1.96
C GLU A 51 -17.32 -5.70 1.47
N ASP A 52 -18.54 -5.49 0.96
CA ASP A 52 -19.37 -6.57 0.41
C ASP A 52 -18.77 -7.11 -0.90
N GLU A 53 -18.26 -6.22 -1.76
CA GLU A 53 -17.57 -6.60 -2.99
C GLU A 53 -16.27 -7.36 -2.68
N ARG A 54 -15.51 -6.91 -1.67
CA ARG A 54 -14.31 -7.61 -1.19
C ARG A 54 -14.63 -9.03 -0.73
N LEU A 55 -15.68 -9.19 0.08
CA LEU A 55 -16.09 -10.48 0.61
C LEU A 55 -16.55 -11.43 -0.50
N ALA A 56 -17.33 -10.92 -1.46
CA ALA A 56 -17.75 -11.69 -2.63
C ALA A 56 -16.54 -12.14 -3.48
N LEU A 57 -15.55 -11.26 -3.66
CA LEU A 57 -14.32 -11.58 -4.38
C LEU A 57 -13.49 -12.64 -3.66
N VAL A 58 -13.36 -12.54 -2.33
CA VAL A 58 -12.67 -13.54 -1.51
C VAL A 58 -13.36 -14.91 -1.61
N ASP A 59 -14.69 -14.95 -1.55
CA ASP A 59 -15.46 -16.20 -1.69
C ASP A 59 -15.28 -16.83 -3.08
N ALA A 60 -15.33 -16.02 -4.13
CA ALA A 60 -15.06 -16.48 -5.49
C ALA A 60 -13.63 -17.03 -5.65
N LEU A 61 -12.63 -16.38 -5.04
CA LEU A 61 -11.24 -16.84 -5.05
C LEU A 61 -11.06 -18.15 -4.28
N LYS A 62 -11.74 -18.31 -3.13
CA LYS A 62 -11.75 -19.57 -2.36
C LYS A 62 -12.39 -20.70 -3.17
N SER A 63 -13.53 -20.44 -3.81
CA SER A 63 -14.16 -21.42 -4.71
C SER A 63 -13.25 -21.84 -5.86
N LYS A 64 -12.54 -20.88 -6.46
CA LYS A 64 -11.53 -21.17 -7.50
C LYS A 64 -10.38 -22.00 -6.95
N TRP A 65 -9.87 -21.68 -5.76
CA TRP A 65 -8.82 -22.45 -5.08
C TRP A 65 -9.27 -23.89 -4.84
N ASP A 66 -10.48 -24.11 -4.34
CA ASP A 66 -11.04 -25.45 -4.13
C ASP A 66 -11.09 -26.27 -5.41
N HIS A 67 -11.51 -25.67 -6.52
CA HIS A 67 -11.58 -26.35 -7.82
C HIS A 67 -10.18 -26.72 -8.35
N VAL A 68 -9.22 -25.82 -8.24
CA VAL A 68 -7.83 -26.07 -8.66
C VAL A 68 -7.19 -27.12 -7.75
N ASN A 69 -7.41 -27.03 -6.44
CA ASN A 69 -6.89 -27.96 -5.46
C ASN A 69 -7.48 -29.37 -5.67
N ALA A 70 -8.78 -29.49 -5.95
CA ALA A 70 -9.40 -30.77 -6.29
C ALA A 70 -8.78 -31.43 -7.52
N LYS A 71 -8.43 -30.65 -8.55
CA LYS A 71 -7.69 -31.14 -9.72
C LYS A 71 -6.26 -31.53 -9.38
N TYR A 72 -5.58 -30.72 -8.58
CA TYR A 72 -4.23 -30.97 -8.11
C TYR A 72 -4.15 -32.26 -7.28
N GLN A 73 -5.07 -32.48 -6.34
CA GLN A 73 -5.15 -33.71 -5.54
C GLN A 73 -5.38 -34.95 -6.40
N LYS A 74 -6.27 -34.87 -7.39
CA LYS A 74 -6.47 -35.96 -8.37
C LYS A 74 -5.19 -36.26 -9.16
N LEU A 75 -4.41 -35.23 -9.48
CA LEU A 75 -3.11 -35.39 -10.15
C LEU A 75 -2.07 -36.02 -9.21
N CYS A 76 -2.02 -35.60 -7.94
CA CYS A 76 -1.11 -36.11 -6.91
C CYS A 76 -1.39 -37.55 -6.48
N HIS A 77 -2.63 -38.04 -6.62
CA HIS A 77 -2.94 -39.46 -6.46
C HIS A 77 -2.13 -40.35 -7.44
N ASN A 78 -1.64 -39.80 -8.55
CA ASN A 78 -0.71 -40.50 -9.41
C ASN A 78 0.70 -40.45 -8.79
N VAL A 79 1.07 -41.53 -8.09
CA VAL A 79 2.37 -41.70 -7.40
C VAL A 79 3.57 -41.57 -8.34
N VAL A 80 3.38 -41.78 -9.65
CA VAL A 80 4.47 -41.76 -10.62
C VAL A 80 4.24 -40.72 -11.72
N PHE A 81 5.14 -39.75 -11.78
CA PHE A 81 5.18 -38.67 -12.77
C PHE A 81 6.24 -38.96 -13.84
N ASP A 82 6.07 -40.06 -14.59
CA ASP A 82 7.07 -40.53 -15.56
C ASP A 82 7.30 -39.62 -16.78
N THR A 83 6.42 -38.65 -17.00
CA THR A 83 6.49 -37.78 -18.19
C THR A 83 6.66 -36.32 -17.82
N LEU A 84 7.52 -35.62 -18.58
CA LEU A 84 7.80 -34.19 -18.41
C LEU A 84 6.50 -33.35 -18.40
N GLY A 85 5.50 -33.74 -19.19
CA GLY A 85 4.20 -33.06 -19.25
C GLY A 85 3.31 -33.28 -18.02
N LYS A 86 3.51 -34.35 -17.25
CA LYS A 86 2.83 -34.53 -15.95
C LYS A 86 3.48 -33.65 -14.88
N VAL A 87 4.82 -33.58 -14.85
CA VAL A 87 5.58 -32.71 -13.94
C VAL A 87 5.24 -31.24 -14.19
N ARG A 88 5.26 -30.78 -15.45
CA ARG A 88 4.86 -29.41 -15.80
C ARG A 88 3.44 -29.07 -15.36
N ARG A 89 2.49 -30.01 -15.53
CA ARG A 89 1.10 -29.81 -15.07
C ARG A 89 1.01 -29.64 -13.55
N LYS A 90 1.78 -30.42 -12.79
CA LYS A 90 1.89 -30.28 -11.33
C LYS A 90 2.44 -28.90 -10.95
N GLU A 91 3.55 -28.48 -11.55
CA GLU A 91 4.14 -27.15 -11.31
C GLU A 91 3.18 -26.01 -11.66
N THR A 92 2.40 -26.12 -12.74
CA THR A 92 1.42 -25.09 -13.07
C THR A 92 0.32 -24.98 -12.02
N PHE A 93 -0.16 -26.11 -11.48
CA PHE A 93 -1.15 -26.09 -10.41
C PHE A 93 -0.58 -25.53 -9.11
N GLU A 94 0.66 -25.88 -8.74
CA GLU A 94 1.31 -25.33 -7.55
C GLU A 94 1.47 -23.81 -7.63
N LYS A 95 1.88 -23.30 -8.81
CA LYS A 95 1.98 -21.86 -9.06
C LYS A 95 0.63 -21.17 -8.95
N GLU A 96 -0.41 -21.75 -9.55
CA GLU A 96 -1.77 -21.20 -9.51
C GLU A 96 -2.32 -21.19 -8.07
N LEU A 97 -2.16 -22.28 -7.30
CA LEU A 97 -2.57 -22.35 -5.90
C LEU A 97 -1.83 -21.31 -5.04
N THR A 98 -0.51 -21.19 -5.22
CA THR A 98 0.30 -20.21 -4.49
C THR A 98 -0.13 -18.77 -4.80
N GLN A 99 -0.51 -18.50 -6.06
CA GLN A 99 -1.01 -17.18 -6.44
C GLN A 99 -2.36 -16.90 -5.79
N LEU A 100 -3.29 -17.85 -5.85
CA LEU A 100 -4.62 -17.71 -5.23
C LEU A 100 -4.52 -17.51 -3.71
N GLU A 101 -3.61 -18.21 -3.02
CA GLU A 101 -3.38 -18.02 -1.59
C GLU A 101 -2.86 -16.62 -1.26
N LYS A 102 -1.93 -16.09 -2.07
CA LYS A 102 -1.44 -14.72 -1.91
C LYS A 102 -2.54 -13.68 -2.14
N ASP A 103 -3.36 -13.88 -3.16
CA ASP A 103 -4.44 -12.97 -3.51
C ASP A 103 -5.51 -12.95 -2.39
N ILE A 104 -5.88 -14.13 -1.86
CA ILE A 104 -6.80 -14.25 -0.72
C ILE A 104 -6.22 -13.56 0.52
N GLN A 105 -4.95 -13.82 0.87
CA GLN A 105 -4.30 -13.19 2.03
C GLN A 105 -4.24 -11.65 1.90
N LEU A 106 -3.99 -11.15 0.69
CA LEU A 106 -3.97 -9.72 0.42
C LEU A 106 -5.34 -9.10 0.67
N LEU A 107 -6.40 -9.73 0.16
CA LEU A 107 -7.77 -9.28 0.32
C LEU A 107 -8.27 -9.40 1.76
N GLU A 108 -7.90 -10.45 2.50
CA GLU A 108 -8.30 -10.66 3.90
C GLU A 108 -7.64 -9.67 4.87
N LYS A 109 -6.47 -9.10 4.52
CA LYS A 109 -5.78 -8.11 5.36
C LYS A 109 -6.48 -6.73 5.42
N GLY A 110 -7.54 -6.53 4.62
CA GLY A 110 -8.54 -5.47 4.83
C GLY A 110 -8.20 -4.08 4.27
N HIS A 111 -7.00 -3.84 3.76
CA HIS A 111 -6.63 -2.58 3.12
C HIS A 111 -6.23 -2.82 1.66
N VAL A 112 -7.23 -3.15 0.82
CA VAL A 112 -7.03 -3.21 -0.63
C VAL A 112 -7.59 -1.95 -1.23
N VAL A 113 -6.67 -1.20 -1.82
CA VAL A 113 -6.94 0.05 -2.51
C VAL A 113 -6.93 -0.20 -4.02
N ILE A 114 -8.00 0.16 -4.70
CA ILE A 114 -8.09 0.02 -6.16
C ILE A 114 -7.57 1.32 -6.78
N SER A 115 -6.46 1.25 -7.50
CA SER A 115 -6.06 2.32 -8.42
C SER A 115 -6.75 2.05 -9.75
N GLN A 116 -7.70 2.91 -10.16
CA GLN A 116 -8.27 2.88 -11.50
C GLN A 116 -7.20 3.32 -12.51
N LYS A 117 -6.36 2.38 -12.95
CA LYS A 117 -5.50 2.61 -14.09
C LYS A 117 -6.34 2.51 -15.36
N ASN A 118 -6.78 3.65 -15.86
CA ASN A 118 -7.58 3.75 -17.07
C ASN A 118 -6.67 3.53 -18.30
N ASP A 119 -6.29 2.27 -18.55
CA ASP A 119 -5.45 1.89 -19.69
C ASP A 119 -6.32 1.80 -20.97
N TRP A 120 -6.64 2.96 -21.55
CA TRP A 120 -7.09 3.08 -22.94
C TRP A 120 -6.00 3.79 -23.76
N TYR A 121 -5.09 2.99 -24.32
CA TYR A 121 -4.28 3.36 -25.49
C TYR A 121 -4.13 2.14 -26.40
#